data_AF-A0A3D3W6E4-F1
#
_entry.id   AF-A0A3D3W6E4-F1
#
_cell.length_a   1.000
_cell.length_b   1.000
_cell.length_c   1.000
_cell.angle_alpha   90.00
_cell.angle_beta   90.00
_cell.angle_gamma   90.00
#
_symmetry.space_group_name_H-M   'P 1'
#
loop_
_entity.id
_entity.type
_entity.pdbx_description
1 polymer ?
#
loop_
_entity_poly.entity_id
_entity_poly.type
_entity_poly.pdbx_seq_one_letter_code
_entity_poly.pdbx_strand_id
1 'polypeptide(L)'
;MSKTQGEFVMKQRKRSAAAGGLLLATAMCVRPAVAQDDVSGRVILTPIAATEVPAIPVDAQVSEVPAVPYDDGVSPAAVPAVPAVRVSQPCAAPPCAEAGCAEDGGSGISAWMQQQKAKWRDRMFGYPEEFQRPPVGMAVHGLLERQRQQAQAARMTLYRYDFKAGSSELNAAGKGRLARISRQLRVGHGAIFVEASGAGPMLDTARRESVTELLKSLQQEVSVDSVQTIGAPEFSLDSESALLIHANRLQQTKSRGGSSGISGGGSSAGGGGGAQSGGLVQ
;
A
#
# COMPACT_ATOMS: atom_id res chain seq x y z
N MET A 1 41.95 -21.66 62.84
CA MET A 1 41.67 -21.64 64.30
C MET A 1 40.38 -20.85 64.49
N SER A 2 39.25 -21.56 64.64
CA SER A 2 38.48 -21.63 65.91
C SER A 2 37.64 -20.36 66.11
N LYS A 3 36.31 -20.29 66.25
CA LYS A 3 35.25 -21.14 66.84
C LYS A 3 33.91 -20.44 66.48
N THR A 4 32.93 -21.13 65.88
CA THR A 4 31.67 -21.64 66.48
C THR A 4 30.74 -20.67 67.22
N GLN A 5 29.45 -20.76 66.83
CA GLN A 5 28.22 -20.60 67.64
C GLN A 5 27.88 -19.17 68.11
N GLY A 6 26.62 -18.74 68.13
CA GLY A 6 25.35 -19.41 67.90
C GLY A 6 24.20 -18.42 68.13
N GLU A 7 23.02 -18.83 67.67
CA GLU A 7 21.68 -18.45 68.15
C GLU A 7 21.48 -17.09 68.85
N PHE A 8 20.76 -16.19 68.17
CA PHE A 8 19.77 -15.37 68.84
C PHE A 8 18.49 -15.22 67.99
N VAL A 9 17.59 -16.17 68.21
CA VAL A 9 16.20 -15.92 68.63
C VAL A 9 15.48 -14.76 67.93
N MET A 10 14.67 -15.14 66.94
CA MET A 10 13.21 -14.97 66.98
C MET A 10 12.67 -13.56 67.28
N LYS A 11 12.26 -12.85 66.22
CA LYS A 11 11.08 -11.96 66.29
C LYS A 11 10.40 -11.87 64.93
N GLN A 12 9.32 -12.65 64.86
CA GLN A 12 8.12 -12.39 64.07
C GLN A 12 7.92 -10.91 63.76
N ARG A 13 7.51 -10.59 62.54
CA ARG A 13 6.15 -10.09 62.26
C ARG A 13 5.93 -9.81 60.77
N LYS A 14 5.11 -10.67 60.18
CA LYS A 14 4.00 -10.33 59.26
C LYS A 14 4.16 -9.00 58.51
N ARG A 15 4.65 -9.07 57.28
CA ARG A 15 4.17 -8.20 56.19
C ARG A 15 4.04 -9.03 54.92
N SER A 16 2.96 -9.79 54.85
CA SER A 16 2.36 -10.20 53.59
C SER A 16 1.84 -8.94 52.90
N ALA A 17 2.71 -8.27 52.14
CA ALA A 17 2.27 -7.35 51.11
C ALA A 17 2.14 -8.17 49.84
N ALA A 18 0.91 -8.31 49.38
CA ALA A 18 0.57 -8.86 48.09
C ALA A 18 1.29 -8.05 47.00
N ALA A 19 2.41 -8.55 46.52
CA ALA A 19 2.93 -8.20 45.20
C ALA A 19 2.03 -8.90 44.18
N GLY A 20 0.83 -8.35 43.99
CA GLY A 20 0.01 -8.64 42.83
C GLY A 20 0.81 -8.22 41.62
N GLY A 21 1.42 -9.21 40.95
CA GLY A 21 2.05 -9.03 39.66
C GLY A 21 1.01 -8.47 38.71
N LEU A 22 1.09 -7.17 38.46
CA LEU A 22 0.44 -6.49 37.36
C LEU A 22 1.12 -7.03 36.08
N LEU A 23 0.68 -8.21 35.64
CA LEU A 23 0.88 -8.66 34.27
C LEU A 23 0.12 -7.68 33.38
N LEU A 24 0.81 -6.61 32.99
CA LEU A 24 0.52 -5.84 31.80
C LEU A 24 0.57 -6.82 30.64
N ALA A 25 -0.56 -7.47 30.38
CA ALA A 25 -0.82 -8.07 29.09
C ALA A 25 -0.89 -6.91 28.09
N THR A 26 0.28 -6.55 27.55
CA THR A 26 0.41 -5.82 26.30
C THR A 26 -0.16 -6.73 25.22
N ALA A 27 -1.49 -6.79 25.15
CA ALA A 27 -2.18 -7.21 23.95
C ALA A 27 -1.78 -6.19 22.89
N MET A 28 -0.69 -6.49 22.18
CA MET A 28 -0.37 -5.86 20.91
C MET A 28 -1.52 -6.23 19.98
N CYS A 29 -2.55 -5.39 19.99
CA CYS A 29 -3.52 -5.29 18.92
C CYS A 29 -2.75 -4.81 17.68
N VAL A 30 -2.02 -5.73 17.05
CA VAL A 30 -1.60 -5.60 15.66
C VAL A 30 -2.90 -5.54 14.88
N ARG A 31 -3.38 -4.32 14.67
CA ARG A 31 -4.49 -4.02 13.77
C ARG A 31 -4.05 -4.49 12.39
N PRO A 32 -4.73 -5.45 11.75
CA PRO A 32 -4.62 -5.57 10.31
C PRO A 32 -5.16 -4.25 9.73
N ALA A 33 -4.33 -3.56 8.95
CA ALA A 33 -4.75 -2.44 8.13
C ALA A 33 -5.69 -2.96 7.04
N VAL A 34 -6.95 -3.20 7.41
CA VAL A 34 -8.04 -3.35 6.46
C VAL A 34 -8.52 -1.93 6.18
N ALA A 35 -8.09 -1.40 5.04
CA ALA A 35 -8.70 -0.24 4.43
C ALA A 35 -10.20 -0.50 4.29
N GLN A 36 -11.00 0.22 5.06
CA GLN A 36 -12.43 0.36 4.81
C GLN A 36 -12.59 1.52 3.85
N ASP A 37 -12.63 1.21 2.55
CA ASP A 37 -13.39 2.01 1.61
C ASP A 37 -14.87 1.71 1.87
N ASP A 38 -15.51 2.59 2.64
CA ASP A 38 -16.95 2.62 2.82
C ASP A 38 -17.60 3.19 1.54
N VAL A 39 -17.66 2.37 0.50
CA VAL A 39 -18.52 2.60 -0.67
C VAL A 39 -19.83 1.86 -0.43
N SER A 40 -20.59 2.35 0.55
CA SER A 40 -22.02 2.05 0.67
C SER A 40 -22.76 2.83 -0.42
N GLY A 41 -22.69 2.27 -1.62
CA GLY A 41 -23.30 2.75 -2.85
C GLY A 41 -23.37 1.61 -3.84
N ARG A 42 -23.94 0.47 -3.43
CA ARG A 42 -24.28 -0.64 -4.33
C ARG A 42 -25.35 -0.16 -5.31
N VAL A 43 -24.90 0.47 -6.40
CA VAL A 43 -25.62 0.43 -7.67
C VAL A 43 -25.61 -1.04 -8.08
N ILE A 44 -26.78 -1.67 -8.01
CA ILE A 44 -27.03 -2.96 -8.64
C ILE A 44 -26.81 -2.70 -10.14
N LEU A 45 -25.62 -3.05 -10.63
CA LEU A 45 -25.39 -3.20 -12.06
C LEU A 45 -26.25 -4.38 -12.47
N THR A 46 -27.45 -4.09 -12.96
CA THR A 46 -28.15 -4.98 -13.85
C THR A 46 -27.16 -5.41 -14.94
N PRO A 47 -27.11 -6.70 -15.31
CA PRO A 47 -26.33 -7.10 -16.46
C PRO A 47 -26.87 -6.30 -17.64
N ILE A 48 -26.06 -5.38 -18.15
CA ILE A 48 -26.30 -4.77 -19.45
C ILE A 48 -26.27 -5.94 -20.42
N ALA A 49 -27.45 -6.44 -20.77
CA ALA A 49 -27.63 -7.34 -21.89
C ALA A 49 -26.81 -6.76 -23.03
N ALA A 50 -25.97 -7.60 -23.65
CA ALA A 50 -25.10 -7.25 -24.77
C ALA A 50 -25.92 -6.50 -25.81
N THR A 51 -25.95 -5.18 -25.67
CA THR A 51 -26.64 -4.29 -26.57
C THR A 51 -25.65 -4.12 -27.69
N GLU A 52 -26.05 -4.62 -28.84
CA GLU A 52 -25.36 -4.50 -30.11
C GLU A 52 -24.59 -3.18 -30.16
N VAL A 53 -23.25 -3.27 -30.17
CA VAL A 53 -22.39 -2.11 -30.42
C VAL A 53 -22.82 -1.62 -31.80
N PRO A 54 -23.47 -0.43 -31.91
CA PRO A 54 -23.87 0.07 -33.20
C PRO A 54 -22.62 0.18 -34.08
N ALA A 55 -22.69 -0.34 -35.29
CA ALA A 55 -21.59 -0.28 -36.24
C ALA A 55 -21.10 1.17 -36.32
N ILE A 56 -19.86 1.38 -35.92
CA ILE A 56 -19.21 2.68 -36.04
C ILE A 56 -19.21 3.00 -37.54
N PRO A 57 -19.89 4.07 -38.00
CA PRO A 57 -19.86 4.44 -39.41
C PRO A 57 -18.42 4.76 -39.80
N VAL A 58 -17.89 3.97 -40.73
CA VAL A 58 -16.46 3.98 -41.14
C VAL A 58 -16.12 5.20 -42.01
N ASP A 59 -17.10 6.05 -42.36
CA ASP A 59 -16.93 7.13 -43.32
C ASP A 59 -16.87 8.55 -42.72
N ALA A 60 -16.66 8.69 -41.41
CA ALA A 60 -16.31 10.00 -40.86
C ALA A 60 -14.86 10.31 -41.23
N GLN A 61 -14.68 11.04 -42.34
CA GLN A 61 -13.42 11.67 -42.71
C GLN A 61 -12.80 12.30 -41.46
N VAL A 62 -11.70 11.69 -41.00
CA VAL A 62 -10.83 12.30 -40.01
C VAL A 62 -10.29 13.54 -40.69
N SER A 63 -10.91 14.69 -40.42
CA SER A 63 -10.33 15.98 -40.78
C SER A 63 -8.91 15.94 -40.30
N GLU A 64 -7.97 16.05 -41.25
CA GLU A 64 -6.56 16.20 -40.97
C GLU A 64 -6.44 17.29 -39.91
N VAL A 65 -6.09 16.90 -38.69
CA VAL A 65 -5.75 17.86 -37.65
C VAL A 65 -4.63 18.66 -38.26
N PRO A 66 -4.82 19.98 -38.51
CA PRO A 66 -3.80 20.78 -39.17
C PRO A 66 -2.54 20.61 -38.35
N ALA A 67 -1.46 20.16 -39.01
CA ALA A 67 -0.17 20.00 -38.39
C ALA A 67 0.21 21.37 -37.82
N VAL A 68 -0.01 21.56 -36.52
CA VAL A 68 0.43 22.74 -35.82
C VAL A 68 1.96 22.69 -35.92
N PRO A 69 2.61 23.66 -36.58
CA PRO A 69 4.05 23.70 -36.65
C PRO A 69 4.56 23.69 -35.21
N TYR A 70 5.21 22.59 -34.82
CA TYR A 70 5.96 22.57 -33.57
C TYR A 70 7.16 23.48 -33.80
N ASP A 71 7.04 24.70 -33.31
CA ASP A 71 8.13 25.66 -33.26
C ASP A 71 9.12 25.14 -32.20
N ASP A 72 10.15 24.40 -32.64
CA ASP A 72 11.23 23.85 -31.81
C ASP A 72 12.11 24.97 -31.16
N GLY A 73 11.72 26.24 -31.31
CA GLY A 73 12.45 27.42 -30.82
C GLY A 73 12.01 27.96 -29.45
N VAL A 74 11.00 27.38 -28.78
CA VAL A 74 10.57 27.88 -27.46
C VAL A 74 11.54 27.38 -26.39
N SER A 75 12.65 28.13 -26.25
CA SER A 75 13.43 28.22 -25.02
C SER A 75 12.47 28.25 -23.83
N PRO A 76 12.66 27.43 -22.78
CA PRO A 76 11.72 27.34 -21.67
C PRO A 76 11.57 28.74 -21.06
N ALA A 77 10.49 29.42 -21.41
CA ALA A 77 10.14 30.69 -20.83
C ALA A 77 10.06 30.44 -19.32
N ALA A 78 10.92 31.14 -18.58
CA ALA A 78 11.02 31.05 -17.15
C ALA A 78 9.60 31.09 -16.58
N VAL A 79 9.16 29.96 -16.02
CA VAL A 79 7.87 29.88 -15.34
C VAL A 79 7.86 31.03 -14.34
N PRO A 80 6.95 32.02 -14.47
CA PRO A 80 6.95 33.16 -13.56
C PRO A 80 6.84 32.61 -12.15
N ALA A 81 7.80 32.99 -11.29
CA ALA A 81 7.85 32.56 -9.92
C ALA A 81 6.49 32.85 -9.28
N VAL A 82 5.74 31.78 -8.97
CA VAL A 82 4.45 31.90 -8.31
C VAL A 82 4.73 32.65 -7.00
N PRO A 83 4.14 33.84 -6.79
CA PRO A 83 4.40 34.62 -5.60
C PRO A 83 4.04 33.75 -4.39
N ALA A 84 4.97 33.65 -3.43
CA ALA A 84 4.78 32.91 -2.20
C ALA A 84 3.45 33.35 -1.58
N VAL A 85 2.46 32.44 -1.58
CA VAL A 85 1.17 32.66 -0.94
C VAL A 85 1.48 32.93 0.52
N ARG A 86 1.30 34.19 0.94
CA ARG A 86 1.38 34.58 2.34
C ARG A 86 0.37 33.71 3.08
N VAL A 87 0.86 32.89 4.00
CA VAL A 87 0.06 32.15 4.95
C VAL A 87 -0.77 33.19 5.69
N SER A 88 -2.05 33.28 5.35
CA SER A 88 -3.02 34.13 6.02
C SER A 88 -3.01 33.77 7.49
N GLN A 89 -2.85 34.79 8.33
CA GLN A 89 -2.95 34.67 9.78
C GLN A 89 -4.18 33.84 10.16
N PRO A 90 -4.06 32.95 11.17
CA PRO A 90 -5.21 32.22 11.68
C PRO A 90 -6.29 33.22 12.08
N CYS A 91 -7.46 33.13 11.44
CA CYS A 91 -8.65 33.81 11.91
C CYS A 91 -8.84 33.42 13.37
N ALA A 92 -8.93 34.43 14.25
CA ALA A 92 -9.29 34.23 15.63
C ALA A 92 -10.56 33.38 15.67
N ALA A 93 -10.45 32.18 16.26
CA ALA A 93 -11.58 31.29 16.40
C ALA A 93 -12.71 32.05 17.10
N PRO A 94 -13.96 32.01 16.59
CA PRO A 94 -15.08 32.52 17.35
C PRO A 94 -15.12 31.79 18.70
N PRO A 95 -15.46 32.48 19.80
CA PRO A 95 -15.62 31.81 21.09
C PRO A 95 -16.65 30.69 20.89
N CYS A 96 -16.24 29.46 21.18
CA CYS A 96 -17.12 28.30 21.16
C CYS A 96 -18.28 28.61 22.10
N ALA A 97 -19.39 29.09 21.54
CA ALA A 97 -20.64 29.22 22.25
C ALA A 97 -20.97 27.83 22.80
N GLU A 98 -21.32 27.80 24.07
CA GLU A 98 -21.76 26.63 24.81
C GLU A 98 -22.99 26.02 24.12
N ALA A 99 -22.76 25.27 23.05
CA ALA A 99 -23.72 24.35 22.50
C ALA A 99 -23.83 23.23 23.54
N GLY A 100 -24.76 23.42 24.47
CA GLY A 100 -25.10 22.45 25.50
C GLY A 100 -25.21 21.07 24.88
N CYS A 101 -24.20 20.24 25.14
CA CYS A 101 -24.30 18.80 24.94
C CYS A 101 -25.46 18.35 25.82
N ALA A 102 -26.58 18.01 25.18
CA ALA A 102 -27.77 17.52 25.84
C ALA A 102 -27.39 16.41 26.83
N GLU A 103 -27.48 16.71 28.12
CA GLU A 103 -27.28 15.77 29.22
C GLU A 103 -28.52 14.87 29.37
N ASP A 104 -28.90 14.13 28.34
CA ASP A 104 -29.96 13.13 28.47
C ASP A 104 -29.35 11.76 28.79
N GLY A 105 -29.02 11.58 30.07
CA GLY A 105 -29.45 10.44 30.90
C GLY A 105 -29.20 8.99 30.46
N GLY A 106 -28.38 8.71 29.45
CA GLY A 106 -28.09 7.34 29.01
C GLY A 106 -27.09 6.62 29.92
N SER A 107 -27.48 6.20 31.13
CA SER A 107 -26.63 5.39 32.01
C SER A 107 -26.42 3.98 31.44
N GLY A 108 -25.41 3.81 30.59
CA GLY A 108 -25.07 2.53 29.98
C GLY A 108 -23.70 2.52 29.29
N ILE A 109 -23.29 1.34 28.82
CA ILE A 109 -22.03 1.12 28.07
C ILE A 109 -21.87 2.09 26.88
N SER A 110 -22.99 2.60 26.36
CA SER A 110 -23.03 3.64 25.31
C SER A 110 -22.37 4.96 25.73
N ALA A 111 -22.62 5.48 26.93
CA ALA A 111 -22.03 6.73 27.41
C ALA A 111 -20.51 6.61 27.60
N TRP A 112 -20.06 5.47 28.15
CA TRP A 112 -18.63 5.18 28.27
C TRP A 112 -17.96 5.07 26.89
N MET A 113 -18.60 4.39 25.94
CA MET A 113 -18.08 4.25 24.58
C MET A 113 -18.03 5.61 23.86
N GLN A 114 -19.01 6.49 24.08
CA GLN A 114 -19.00 7.85 23.55
C GLN A 114 -17.87 8.71 24.17
N GLN A 115 -17.64 8.61 25.49
CA GLN A 115 -16.51 9.30 26.14
C GLN A 115 -15.15 8.80 25.65
N GLN A 116 -14.99 7.49 25.44
CA GLN A 116 -13.77 6.94 24.84
C GLN A 116 -13.63 7.43 23.41
N LYS A 117 -14.69 7.41 22.60
CA LYS A 117 -14.66 7.94 21.23
C LYS A 117 -14.23 9.41 21.19
N ALA A 118 -14.72 10.24 22.12
CA ALA A 118 -14.28 11.64 22.26
C ALA A 118 -12.78 11.73 22.62
N LYS A 119 -12.32 10.98 23.63
CA LYS A 119 -10.88 10.94 23.99
C LYS A 119 -9.98 10.48 22.84
N TRP A 120 -10.44 9.51 22.04
CA TRP A 120 -9.71 9.02 20.87
C TRP A 120 -9.75 10.02 19.72
N ARG A 121 -10.86 10.73 19.51
CA ARG A 121 -10.96 11.84 18.56
C ARG A 121 -9.94 12.92 18.89
N ASP A 122 -9.92 13.38 20.14
CA ASP A 122 -9.06 14.48 20.57
C ASP A 122 -7.57 14.08 20.58
N ARG A 123 -7.24 12.81 20.88
CA ARG A 123 -5.85 12.32 20.88
C ARG A 123 -5.30 11.95 19.52
N MET A 124 -6.11 11.39 18.62
CA MET A 124 -5.61 10.76 17.39
C MET A 124 -6.02 11.49 16.11
N PHE A 125 -7.19 12.16 16.11
CA PHE A 125 -7.78 12.69 14.88
C PHE A 125 -7.87 14.23 14.86
N GLY A 126 -7.76 14.90 16.01
CA GLY A 126 -7.99 16.34 16.12
C GLY A 126 -9.46 16.72 15.90
N TYR A 127 -9.80 17.98 16.09
CA TYR A 127 -11.13 18.49 15.75
C TYR A 127 -11.22 18.68 14.22
N PRO A 128 -12.35 18.30 13.57
CA PRO A 128 -12.54 18.54 12.13
C PRO A 128 -12.31 19.99 11.71
N GLU A 129 -12.59 20.93 12.61
CA GLU A 129 -12.41 22.37 12.46
C GLU A 129 -10.93 22.79 12.49
N GLU A 130 -10.08 22.02 13.18
CA GLU A 130 -8.62 22.23 13.22
C GLU A 130 -7.93 21.66 11.97
N PHE A 131 -8.59 20.76 11.25
CA PHE A 131 -8.07 20.16 10.03
C PHE A 131 -8.22 21.11 8.84
N GLN A 132 -7.21 21.96 8.63
CA GLN A 132 -7.07 22.68 7.36
C GLN A 132 -6.85 21.66 6.24
N ARG A 133 -7.89 21.36 5.47
CA ARG A 133 -7.77 20.48 4.31
C ARG A 133 -6.77 21.12 3.34
N PRO A 134 -5.74 20.37 2.89
CA PRO A 134 -4.88 20.85 1.81
C PRO A 134 -5.75 21.28 0.63
N PRO A 135 -5.43 22.38 -0.07
CA PRO A 135 -6.18 22.78 -1.24
C PRO A 135 -6.18 21.63 -2.24
N VAL A 136 -7.34 21.35 -2.85
CA VAL A 136 -7.53 20.20 -3.74
C VAL A 136 -6.46 20.13 -4.83
N GLY A 137 -6.05 21.28 -5.37
CA GLY A 137 -4.97 21.38 -6.36
C GLY A 137 -3.64 20.81 -5.89
N MET A 138 -3.28 20.95 -4.62
CA MET A 138 -2.05 20.37 -4.06
C MET A 138 -2.13 18.83 -4.00
N ALA A 139 -3.27 18.29 -3.59
CA ALA A 139 -3.49 16.85 -3.54
C ALA A 139 -3.45 16.21 -4.94
N VAL A 140 -4.12 16.86 -5.91
CA VAL A 140 -4.11 16.42 -7.32
C VAL A 140 -2.71 16.52 -7.91
N HIS A 141 -2.00 17.62 -7.67
CA HIS A 141 -0.63 17.78 -8.15
C HIS A 141 0.31 16.71 -7.58
N GLY A 142 0.20 16.41 -6.28
CA GLY A 142 0.98 15.35 -5.65
C GLY A 142 0.68 13.96 -6.22
N LEU A 143 -0.57 13.68 -6.56
CA LEU A 143 -0.96 12.42 -7.22
C LEU A 143 -0.36 12.32 -8.63
N LEU A 144 -0.50 13.37 -9.44
CA LEU A 144 0.04 13.40 -10.80
C LEU A 144 1.57 13.31 -10.82
N GLU A 145 2.25 13.92 -9.85
CA GLU A 145 3.69 13.80 -9.70
C GLU A 145 4.10 12.35 -9.46
N ARG A 146 3.42 11.66 -8.54
CA ARG A 146 3.68 10.23 -8.29
C ARG A 146 3.41 9.37 -9.52
N GLN A 147 2.33 9.64 -10.25
CA GLN A 147 2.03 8.94 -11.51
C GLN A 147 3.14 9.17 -12.54
N ARG A 148 3.69 10.38 -12.63
CA ARG A 148 4.81 10.70 -13.53
C ARG A 148 6.08 9.94 -13.13
N GLN A 149 6.40 9.89 -11.84
CA GLN A 149 7.54 9.13 -11.31
C GLN A 149 7.40 7.63 -11.57
N GLN A 150 6.21 7.07 -11.37
CA GLN A 150 5.93 5.66 -11.69
C GLN A 150 5.99 5.39 -13.20
N ALA A 151 5.48 6.31 -14.02
CA ALA A 151 5.55 6.21 -15.48
C ALA A 151 7.00 6.26 -15.98
N GLN A 152 7.89 6.99 -15.31
CA GLN A 152 9.32 7.00 -15.61
C GLN A 152 9.92 5.61 -15.40
N ALA A 153 9.66 4.96 -14.25
CA ALA A 153 10.13 3.59 -14.00
C ALA A 153 9.64 2.60 -15.07
N ALA A 154 8.38 2.72 -15.49
CA ALA A 154 7.81 1.89 -16.57
C ALA A 154 8.52 2.10 -17.92
N ARG A 155 8.92 3.34 -18.25
CA ARG A 155 9.69 3.66 -19.46
C ARG A 155 11.12 3.11 -19.43
N MET A 156 11.68 2.91 -18.24
CA MET A 156 13.00 2.33 -18.00
C MET A 156 13.00 0.79 -17.97
N THR A 157 11.87 0.16 -18.32
CA THR A 157 11.72 -1.31 -18.29
C THR A 157 11.82 -1.91 -19.70
N LEU A 158 12.68 -2.93 -19.83
CA LEU A 158 12.74 -3.87 -20.96
C LEU A 158 11.90 -5.10 -20.62
N TYR A 159 10.92 -5.40 -21.45
CA TYR A 159 9.99 -6.50 -21.25
C TYR A 159 10.50 -7.81 -21.87
N ARG A 160 9.89 -8.93 -21.50
CA ARG A 160 10.26 -10.26 -22.01
C ARG A 160 10.22 -10.35 -23.55
N TYR A 161 9.28 -9.64 -24.17
CA TYR A 161 9.09 -9.61 -25.63
C TYR A 161 10.08 -8.69 -26.36
N ASP A 162 10.88 -7.89 -25.65
CA ASP A 162 11.96 -7.10 -26.25
C ASP A 162 13.21 -7.97 -26.56
N PHE A 163 13.22 -9.21 -26.09
CA PHE A 163 14.26 -10.22 -26.33
C PHE A 163 13.82 -11.23 -27.38
N LYS A 164 14.78 -11.88 -28.03
CA LYS A 164 14.51 -13.08 -28.83
C LYS A 164 14.10 -14.24 -27.90
N ALA A 165 13.20 -15.10 -28.38
CA ALA A 165 12.70 -16.24 -27.60
C ALA A 165 13.86 -17.16 -27.16
N GLY A 166 13.91 -17.48 -25.86
CA GLY A 166 14.95 -18.35 -25.28
C GLY A 166 16.37 -17.79 -25.30
N SER A 167 16.56 -16.51 -25.64
CA SER A 167 17.88 -15.88 -25.78
C SER A 167 18.03 -14.65 -24.89
N SER A 168 19.28 -14.28 -24.65
CA SER A 168 19.67 -13.02 -24.03
C SER A 168 19.73 -11.85 -25.02
N GLU A 169 19.72 -12.13 -26.33
CA GLU A 169 19.82 -11.08 -27.35
C GLU A 169 18.54 -10.25 -27.50
N LEU A 170 18.69 -8.93 -27.60
CA LEU A 170 17.60 -8.02 -27.93
C LEU A 170 17.15 -8.15 -29.39
N ASN A 171 15.83 -8.10 -29.62
CA ASN A 171 15.27 -7.97 -30.95
C ASN A 171 15.35 -6.52 -31.47
N ALA A 172 14.89 -6.27 -32.70
CA ALA A 172 14.97 -4.92 -33.29
C ALA A 172 14.17 -3.87 -32.49
N ALA A 173 12.98 -4.24 -31.99
CA ALA A 173 12.14 -3.37 -31.17
C ALA A 173 12.80 -3.06 -29.81
N GLY A 174 13.37 -4.08 -29.15
CA GLY A 174 14.09 -3.98 -27.89
C GLY A 174 15.34 -3.11 -28.01
N LYS A 175 16.09 -3.22 -29.12
CA LYS A 175 17.20 -2.30 -29.42
C LYS A 175 16.72 -0.86 -29.57
N GLY A 176 15.61 -0.64 -30.29
CA GLY A 176 14.99 0.68 -30.42
C GLY A 176 14.54 1.26 -29.08
N ARG A 177 13.98 0.43 -28.20
CA ARG A 177 13.61 0.79 -26.82
C ARG A 177 14.84 1.11 -25.97
N LEU A 178 15.88 0.28 -25.99
CA LEU A 178 17.13 0.52 -25.26
C LEU A 178 17.78 1.83 -25.69
N ALA A 179 17.74 2.16 -26.99
CA ALA A 179 18.23 3.45 -27.50
C ALA A 179 17.41 4.65 -27.00
N ARG A 180 16.11 4.49 -26.71
CA ARG A 180 15.28 5.55 -26.08
C ARG A 180 15.64 5.69 -24.61
N ILE A 181 15.79 4.57 -23.91
CA ILE A 181 16.22 4.51 -22.50
C ILE A 181 17.59 5.19 -22.33
N SER A 182 18.55 4.89 -23.21
CA SER A 182 19.89 5.49 -23.14
C SER A 182 19.88 7.01 -23.31
N ARG A 183 18.96 7.56 -24.13
CA ARG A 183 18.77 9.02 -24.22
C ARG A 183 18.17 9.61 -22.95
N GLN A 184 17.24 8.91 -22.32
CA GLN A 184 16.67 9.34 -21.03
C GLN A 184 17.72 9.34 -19.92
N LEU A 185 18.62 8.35 -19.92
CA LEU A 185 19.72 8.26 -18.94
C LEU A 185 20.72 9.41 -19.01
N ARG A 186 20.86 10.06 -20.18
CA ARG A 186 21.71 11.24 -20.32
C ARG A 186 21.15 12.47 -19.60
N VAL A 187 19.82 12.53 -19.45
CA VAL A 187 19.13 13.65 -18.80
C VAL A 187 18.95 13.40 -17.31
N GLY A 188 18.80 12.14 -16.88
CA GLY A 188 18.67 11.79 -15.48
C GLY A 188 19.18 10.39 -15.16
N HIS A 189 19.59 10.19 -13.92
CA HIS A 189 20.04 8.88 -13.44
C HIS A 189 18.82 8.03 -13.04
N GLY A 190 18.82 6.75 -13.42
CA GLY A 190 17.76 5.83 -13.05
C GLY A 190 18.18 4.38 -13.25
N ALA A 191 17.58 3.48 -12.47
CA ALA A 191 17.75 2.06 -12.69
C ALA A 191 17.03 1.62 -13.97
N ILE A 192 17.64 0.67 -14.68
CA ILE A 192 17.03 0.00 -15.84
C ILE A 192 16.51 -1.33 -15.34
N PHE A 193 15.27 -1.64 -15.69
CA PHE A 193 14.63 -2.86 -15.27
C PHE A 193 14.52 -3.84 -16.43
N VAL A 194 14.88 -5.10 -16.18
CA VAL A 194 14.72 -6.20 -17.13
C VAL A 194 13.69 -7.15 -16.55
N GLU A 195 12.59 -7.38 -17.26
CA GLU A 195 11.59 -8.35 -16.82
C GLU A 195 12.17 -9.77 -16.85
N ALA A 196 11.96 -10.54 -15.78
CA ALA A 196 12.42 -11.92 -15.70
C ALA A 196 11.83 -12.78 -16.81
N SER A 197 12.66 -13.64 -17.37
CA SER A 197 12.29 -14.53 -18.46
C SER A 197 11.26 -15.58 -18.08
N GLY A 198 11.23 -15.99 -16.80
CA GLY A 198 10.51 -17.16 -16.31
C GLY A 198 11.16 -18.49 -16.71
N ALA A 199 12.23 -18.48 -17.50
CA ALA A 199 12.96 -19.68 -17.94
C ALA A 199 14.07 -20.08 -16.96
N GLY A 200 14.44 -19.17 -16.05
CA GLY A 200 15.39 -19.43 -14.96
C GLY A 200 16.39 -18.29 -14.76
N PRO A 201 17.08 -18.27 -13.61
CA PRO A 201 17.96 -17.17 -13.22
C PRO A 201 19.18 -17.03 -14.14
N MET A 202 19.66 -18.11 -14.76
CA MET A 202 20.80 -18.08 -15.69
C MET A 202 20.52 -17.28 -16.96
N LEU A 203 19.29 -17.36 -17.49
CA LEU A 203 18.91 -16.57 -18.65
C LEU A 203 18.75 -15.09 -18.28
N ASP A 204 18.27 -14.81 -17.07
CA ASP A 204 18.07 -13.45 -16.57
C ASP A 204 19.41 -12.76 -16.27
N THR A 205 20.42 -13.48 -15.76
CA THR A 205 21.79 -12.96 -15.63
C THR A 205 22.39 -12.65 -17.00
N ALA A 206 22.28 -13.59 -17.95
CA ALA A 206 22.78 -13.39 -19.31
C ALA A 206 22.09 -12.20 -20.02
N ARG A 207 20.78 -12.01 -19.81
CA ARG A 207 20.05 -10.83 -20.31
C ARG A 207 20.58 -9.54 -19.73
N ARG A 208 20.76 -9.46 -18.40
CA ARG A 208 21.31 -8.26 -17.76
C ARG A 208 22.72 -7.93 -18.26
N GLU A 209 23.58 -8.93 -18.40
CA GLU A 209 24.94 -8.76 -18.92
C GLU A 209 24.92 -8.22 -20.34
N SER A 210 24.12 -8.81 -21.23
CA SER A 210 23.98 -8.35 -22.62
C SER A 210 23.47 -6.90 -22.72
N VAL A 211 22.51 -6.51 -21.89
CA VAL A 211 21.99 -5.13 -21.85
C VAL A 211 23.06 -4.18 -21.34
N THR A 212 23.84 -4.59 -20.33
CA THR A 212 24.94 -3.80 -19.76
C THR A 212 26.05 -3.59 -20.80
N GLU A 213 26.42 -4.62 -21.56
CA GLU A 213 27.39 -4.54 -22.64
C GLU A 213 26.92 -3.60 -23.76
N LEU A 214 25.65 -3.71 -24.17
CA LEU A 214 25.07 -2.82 -25.16
C LEU A 214 25.04 -1.35 -24.69
N LEU A 215 24.74 -1.09 -23.42
CA LEU A 215 24.79 0.26 -22.86
C LEU A 215 26.21 0.83 -22.83
N LYS A 216 27.21 0.00 -22.50
CA LYS A 216 28.63 0.38 -22.61
C LYS A 216 29.00 0.75 -24.05
N SER A 217 28.52 0.00 -25.04
CA SER A 217 28.74 0.32 -26.46
C SER A 217 28.12 1.66 -26.89
N LEU A 218 27.05 2.09 -26.21
CA LEU A 218 26.38 3.38 -26.42
C LEU A 218 27.02 4.53 -25.62
N GLN A 219 28.22 4.30 -25.07
CA GLN A 219 28.97 5.25 -24.23
C GLN A 219 28.17 5.70 -23.01
N GLN A 220 27.39 4.79 -22.40
CA GLN A 220 26.75 5.05 -21.12
C GLN A 220 27.51 4.30 -20.02
N GLU A 221 28.07 5.06 -19.08
CA GLU A 221 28.69 4.52 -17.88
C GLU A 221 27.60 4.10 -16.90
N VAL A 222 27.23 2.83 -16.97
CA VAL A 222 26.15 2.24 -16.19
C VAL A 222 26.79 1.24 -15.21
N SER A 223 26.62 1.47 -13.91
CA SER A 223 27.06 0.51 -12.88
C SER A 223 26.30 -0.80 -13.05
N VAL A 224 26.95 -1.93 -12.77
CA VAL A 224 26.34 -3.27 -12.88
C VAL A 224 25.08 -3.37 -12.01
N ASP A 225 25.05 -2.68 -10.87
CA ASP A 225 23.92 -2.69 -9.91
C ASP A 225 22.71 -1.87 -10.37
N SER A 226 22.87 -1.05 -11.42
CA SER A 226 21.78 -0.22 -11.93
C SER A 226 20.88 -0.96 -12.92
N VAL A 227 21.30 -2.12 -13.43
CA VAL A 227 20.46 -3.01 -14.26
C VAL A 227 19.89 -4.13 -13.38
N GLN A 228 18.62 -4.01 -13.04
CA GLN A 228 17.95 -4.91 -12.10
C GLN A 228 16.93 -5.79 -12.81
N THR A 229 16.80 -7.04 -12.37
CA THR A 229 15.72 -7.91 -12.86
C THR A 229 14.45 -7.66 -12.05
N ILE A 230 13.32 -7.40 -12.70
CA ILE A 230 12.00 -7.27 -12.08
C ILE A 230 11.14 -8.50 -12.39
N GLY A 231 10.38 -8.93 -11.39
CA GLY A 231 9.54 -10.13 -11.44
C GLY A 231 10.38 -11.32 -10.99
N ALA A 232 10.13 -11.88 -9.82
CA ALA A 232 10.76 -13.14 -9.49
C ALA A 232 10.05 -14.26 -10.26
N PRO A 233 10.75 -15.30 -10.74
CA PRO A 233 10.09 -16.51 -11.21
C PRO A 233 9.16 -17.10 -10.12
N GLU A 234 9.47 -16.84 -8.85
CA GLU A 234 8.78 -17.36 -7.67
C GLU A 234 7.39 -16.75 -7.42
N PHE A 235 7.07 -15.61 -8.05
CA PHE A 235 5.75 -14.95 -7.92
C PHE A 235 4.90 -15.04 -9.19
N SER A 236 5.24 -15.94 -10.12
CA SER A 236 4.25 -16.33 -11.13
C SER A 236 3.07 -17.02 -10.45
N LEU A 237 1.87 -16.83 -10.98
CA LEU A 237 0.66 -17.51 -10.48
C LEU A 237 0.77 -19.04 -10.54
N ASP A 238 1.71 -19.55 -11.33
CA ASP A 238 2.00 -20.96 -11.53
C ASP A 238 3.09 -21.50 -10.58
N SER A 239 3.64 -20.68 -9.68
CA SER A 239 4.65 -21.15 -8.73
C SER A 239 4.03 -22.06 -7.66
N GLU A 240 4.83 -22.96 -7.09
CA GLU A 240 4.38 -23.83 -5.99
C GLU A 240 3.88 -23.02 -4.79
N SER A 241 4.54 -21.88 -4.50
CA SER A 241 4.10 -20.93 -3.49
C SER A 241 2.76 -20.28 -3.85
N ALA A 242 2.52 -19.93 -5.11
CA ALA A 242 1.23 -19.42 -5.57
C ALA A 242 0.12 -20.47 -5.46
N LEU A 243 0.41 -21.74 -5.77
CA LEU A 243 -0.53 -22.86 -5.56
C LEU A 243 -0.86 -23.04 -4.09
N LEU A 244 0.12 -22.94 -3.20
CA LEU A 244 -0.08 -23.00 -1.75
C LEU A 244 -0.91 -21.81 -1.24
N ILE A 245 -0.63 -20.60 -1.70
CA ILE A 245 -1.43 -19.40 -1.37
C ILE A 245 -2.86 -19.58 -1.85
N HIS A 246 -3.06 -20.08 -3.08
CA HIS A 246 -4.39 -20.34 -3.63
C HIS A 246 -5.13 -21.43 -2.83
N ALA A 247 -4.47 -22.53 -2.48
CA ALA A 247 -5.02 -23.59 -1.64
C ALA A 247 -5.43 -23.06 -0.26
N ASN A 248 -4.58 -22.26 0.38
CA ASN A 248 -4.88 -21.61 1.65
C ASN A 248 -6.07 -20.64 1.53
N ARG A 249 -6.16 -19.88 0.43
CA ARG A 249 -7.29 -18.96 0.18
C ARG A 249 -8.59 -19.71 -0.06
N LEU A 250 -8.56 -20.83 -0.77
CA LEU A 250 -9.70 -21.73 -0.91
C LEU A 250 -10.10 -22.36 0.42
N GLN A 251 -9.15 -22.79 1.25
CA GLN A 251 -9.43 -23.31 2.59
C GLN A 251 -10.03 -22.24 3.50
N GLN A 252 -9.53 -21.00 3.47
CA GLN A 252 -10.12 -19.88 4.19
C GLN A 252 -11.54 -19.58 3.71
N THR A 253 -11.78 -19.64 2.39
CA THR A 253 -13.12 -19.44 1.83
C THR A 253 -14.07 -20.58 2.21
N LYS A 254 -13.59 -21.84 2.22
CA LYS A 254 -14.39 -23.01 2.66
C LYS A 254 -14.71 -22.97 4.15
N SER A 255 -13.74 -22.60 4.98
CA SER A 255 -13.89 -22.59 6.45
C SER A 255 -14.57 -21.33 6.99
N ARG A 256 -14.45 -20.17 6.31
CA ARG A 256 -15.05 -18.89 6.73
C ARG A 256 -16.21 -18.42 5.86
N GLY A 257 -16.44 -19.00 4.70
CA GLY A 257 -17.52 -18.63 3.76
C GLY A 257 -18.91 -19.17 4.12
N GLY A 258 -19.04 -19.90 5.24
CA GLY A 258 -20.30 -20.49 5.69
C GLY A 258 -21.06 -19.74 6.79
N SER A 259 -20.53 -18.63 7.35
CA SER A 259 -21.14 -18.01 8.54
C SER A 259 -21.27 -16.48 8.53
N SER A 260 -21.31 -15.83 7.37
CA SER A 260 -21.92 -14.49 7.26
C SER A 260 -23.39 -14.62 6.87
N GLY A 261 -24.12 -15.40 7.65
CA GLY A 261 -25.56 -15.24 7.78
C GLY A 261 -25.81 -13.97 8.57
N ILE A 262 -26.55 -13.05 7.97
CA ILE A 262 -27.05 -11.83 8.56
C ILE A 262 -28.07 -12.22 9.67
N SER A 263 -27.61 -12.52 10.88
CA SER A 263 -28.52 -12.69 12.04
C SER A 263 -28.80 -11.30 12.64
N GLY A 264 -29.74 -10.62 12.00
CA GLY A 264 -30.48 -9.58 12.68
C GLY A 264 -31.27 -10.18 13.85
N GLY A 265 -31.05 -9.64 15.05
CA GLY A 265 -32.02 -9.67 16.14
C GLY A 265 -31.97 -10.88 17.08
N GLY A 266 -31.93 -10.57 18.38
CA GLY A 266 -32.46 -11.45 19.43
C GLY A 266 -31.44 -12.01 20.41
N SER A 267 -31.24 -11.25 21.50
CA SER A 267 -31.28 -11.69 22.91
C SER A 267 -30.74 -13.07 23.36
N SER A 268 -30.20 -13.04 24.59
CA SER A 268 -29.93 -14.14 25.56
C SER A 268 -28.52 -14.76 25.47
N ALA A 269 -27.64 -14.49 26.44
CA ALA A 269 -27.57 -15.00 27.82
C ALA A 269 -26.85 -16.36 27.91
N GLY A 270 -25.67 -16.35 28.55
CA GLY A 270 -25.13 -17.44 29.36
C GLY A 270 -24.56 -18.67 28.63
N GLY A 271 -23.42 -19.16 29.13
CA GLY A 271 -23.01 -20.55 28.92
C GLY A 271 -21.52 -20.70 28.62
N GLY A 272 -20.77 -21.09 29.64
CA GLY A 272 -19.42 -21.61 29.48
C GLY A 272 -19.39 -23.01 28.85
N GLY A 273 -18.20 -23.44 28.45
CA GLY A 273 -17.97 -24.81 27.99
C GLY A 273 -16.57 -24.95 27.41
N GLY A 274 -15.65 -25.50 28.20
CA GLY A 274 -14.38 -25.99 27.69
C GLY A 274 -14.57 -27.26 26.85
N ALA A 275 -13.64 -27.50 25.93
CA ALA A 275 -13.43 -28.82 25.34
C ALA A 275 -11.96 -28.98 24.93
N GLN A 276 -11.40 -30.08 25.40
CA GLN A 276 -10.05 -30.59 25.19
C GLN A 276 -9.85 -31.16 23.77
N SER A 277 -8.60 -31.21 23.31
CA SER A 277 -7.92 -32.37 22.69
C SER A 277 -6.58 -31.85 22.13
N GLY A 278 -5.40 -32.44 22.35
CA GLY A 278 -5.07 -33.82 22.63
C GLY A 278 -4.71 -34.52 21.32
N GLY A 279 -3.42 -34.58 20.97
CA GLY A 279 -2.95 -35.29 19.77
C GLY A 279 -1.49 -35.05 19.40
N LEU A 280 -0.56 -35.52 20.24
CA LEU A 280 0.83 -35.76 19.85
C LEU A 280 0.92 -37.23 19.42
N VAL A 281 1.27 -37.48 18.16
CA VAL A 281 1.66 -38.82 17.67
C VAL A 281 3.01 -38.66 16.99
N GLN A 282 3.86 -39.64 17.29
CA GLN A 282 5.31 -39.79 17.14
C GLN A 282 5.98 -39.14 15.93
#